data_AF-L5JQJ9-F1
#
_entry.id   AF-L5JQJ9-F1
#
_cell.length_a   1.000
_cell.length_b   1.000
_cell.length_c   1.000
_cell.angle_alpha   90.00
_cell.angle_beta   90.00
_cell.angle_gamma   90.00
#
_symmetry.space_group_name_H-M   'P 1'
#
loop_
_entity.id
_entity.type
_entity.pdbx_description
1 polymer ?
#
loop_
_entity_poly.entity_id
_entity_poly.type
_entity_poly.pdbx_seq_one_letter_code
_entity_poly.pdbx_strand_id
1 'polypeptide(L)'
;MELAPRKCRFPPPLLLLLLLLGLSTGAIVNWPTEEGKEVWDYVTVRKDAHMFWWLYYATNPCKNFSELPLVMWLQGGPGGSSTGFGNFEEIGPLDSDLKPRRTTWLQSASLLFVDNPVGTGFSYVDKDDAYAKDLATVASDMMVLLKTFFDCHKEFQTIPFYIFSESYGGKMAAGIALELHKAIQQGSIKCNFSGVALGDSWISPVDSVLSWGPYLYSVSLLDDQGLAEVSQVAEEVLDAVNKGLYKEATQLWGQAEVIIEQNTDGVNFYNILTKNAPMSPMKSSLEFTQSHLGHLYHRHVRHLNQDSLSQLMNGPIRKKLGIIPEDCSWGGQSKNVFLNMEGDFMKPVISIVDELLEAGVNVTVYNGQLDLIVDTVGQEAWVRKLKWTELPKFNQLKWKPLYSEAKSSETSAFVKRHENLAFYWILRAGHMVPSDQGDIALKMMRLVTQQE
;
A
#
# COMPACT_ATOMS: atom_id res chain seq x y z
N MET A 1 -16.11 31.94 8.77
CA MET A 1 -16.13 32.49 7.40
C MET A 1 -16.25 31.29 6.48
N GLU A 2 -17.46 31.02 5.98
CA GLU A 2 -17.76 29.84 5.17
C GLU A 2 -16.95 29.86 3.87
N LEU A 3 -16.15 28.81 3.65
CA LEU A 3 -15.51 28.56 2.35
C LEU A 3 -16.52 27.82 1.48
N ALA A 4 -16.95 28.47 0.40
CA ALA A 4 -17.85 27.91 -0.59
C ALA A 4 -17.22 26.68 -1.31
N PRO A 5 -18.00 25.63 -1.63
CA PRO A 5 -17.49 24.49 -2.39
C PRO A 5 -17.21 24.90 -3.84
N ARG A 6 -15.97 24.66 -4.30
CA ARG A 6 -15.60 24.79 -5.72
C ARG A 6 -16.34 23.72 -6.53
N LYS A 7 -17.13 24.14 -7.52
CA LYS A 7 -17.78 23.24 -8.50
C LYS A 7 -16.71 22.60 -9.40
N CYS A 8 -16.80 21.28 -9.60
CA CYS A 8 -16.05 20.52 -10.60
C CYS A 8 -16.14 21.25 -11.97
N ARG A 9 -15.00 21.78 -12.46
CA ARG A 9 -14.91 22.44 -13.77
C ARG A 9 -14.52 21.37 -14.80
N PHE A 10 -15.47 20.97 -15.64
CA PHE A 10 -15.14 20.25 -16.87
C PHE A 10 -14.50 21.24 -17.87
N PRO A 11 -13.37 20.91 -18.51
CA PRO A 11 -12.92 21.68 -19.67
C PRO A 11 -13.90 21.43 -20.82
N PRO A 12 -14.21 22.44 -21.66
CA PRO A 12 -15.08 22.25 -22.81
C PRO A 12 -14.40 21.36 -23.87
N PRO A 13 -15.17 20.61 -24.68
CA PRO A 13 -14.60 19.77 -25.72
C PRO A 13 -13.96 20.63 -26.81
N LEU A 14 -12.63 20.57 -26.95
CA LEU A 14 -11.92 21.16 -28.08
C LEU A 14 -12.20 20.30 -29.33
N LEU A 15 -13.01 20.82 -30.26
CA LEU A 15 -13.05 20.33 -31.64
C LEU A 15 -11.75 20.76 -32.34
N LEU A 16 -10.83 19.82 -32.57
CA LEU A 16 -9.66 20.04 -33.43
C LEU A 16 -9.96 19.53 -34.84
N LEU A 17 -10.13 20.46 -35.78
CA LEU A 17 -10.11 20.18 -37.22
C LEU A 17 -8.65 19.91 -37.64
N LEU A 18 -8.39 18.71 -38.16
CA LEU A 18 -7.12 18.33 -38.77
C LEU A 18 -7.04 18.82 -40.22
N LEU A 19 -6.08 19.70 -40.51
CA LEU A 19 -5.59 19.98 -41.86
C LEU A 19 -4.13 19.52 -41.92
N LEU A 20 -3.89 18.47 -42.72
CA LEU A 20 -2.58 17.89 -43.02
C LEU A 20 -1.76 18.84 -43.90
N LEU A 21 -0.48 19.00 -43.57
CA LEU A 21 0.69 18.88 -44.48
C LEU A 21 1.98 19.32 -43.76
N GLY A 22 3.00 18.44 -43.75
CA GLY A 22 4.37 18.80 -43.38
C GLY A 22 5.16 17.64 -42.76
N LEU A 23 5.97 16.96 -43.57
CA LEU A 23 6.89 15.90 -43.18
C LEU A 23 8.03 16.43 -42.29
N SER A 24 8.24 15.79 -41.14
CA SER A 24 9.55 15.77 -40.47
C SER A 24 9.77 14.40 -39.82
N THR A 25 10.84 13.74 -40.21
CA THR A 25 11.32 12.46 -39.67
C THR A 25 11.78 12.63 -38.22
N GLY A 26 10.96 12.21 -37.27
CA GLY A 26 11.33 11.99 -35.88
C GLY A 26 10.88 10.60 -35.48
N ALA A 27 11.70 9.87 -34.72
CA ALA A 27 11.40 8.52 -34.28
C ALA A 27 10.05 8.49 -33.54
N ILE A 28 9.05 7.88 -34.17
CA ILE A 28 7.75 7.64 -33.58
C ILE A 28 7.94 6.44 -32.64
N VAL A 29 7.91 6.70 -31.33
CA VAL A 29 7.61 5.65 -30.36
C VAL A 29 6.17 5.25 -30.65
N ASN A 30 6.02 4.14 -31.39
CA ASN A 30 4.70 3.57 -31.67
C ASN A 30 4.13 3.02 -30.36
N TRP A 31 3.23 3.79 -29.74
CA TRP A 31 2.40 3.34 -28.63
C TRP A 31 1.38 2.33 -29.17
N PRO A 32 1.30 1.08 -28.67
CA PRO A 32 0.31 0.13 -29.15
C PRO A 32 -1.10 0.49 -28.64
N THR A 33 -2.02 0.67 -29.60
CA THR A 33 -3.47 0.33 -29.58
C THR A 33 -4.29 0.60 -28.30
N GLU A 34 -5.10 1.66 -28.37
CA GLU A 34 -6.13 2.14 -27.42
C GLU A 34 -5.65 2.27 -25.96
N GLU A 35 -5.09 3.43 -25.60
CA GLU A 35 -4.92 3.80 -24.20
C GLU A 35 -6.27 3.70 -23.48
N GLY A 36 -6.36 2.80 -22.50
CA GLY A 36 -7.49 2.76 -21.59
C GLY A 36 -7.69 4.13 -20.95
N LYS A 37 -8.96 4.55 -20.79
CA LYS A 37 -9.29 5.84 -20.20
C LYS A 37 -8.64 5.98 -18.82
N GLU A 38 -8.02 7.12 -18.58
CA GLU A 38 -7.39 7.49 -17.30
C GLU A 38 -7.81 8.91 -16.90
N VAL A 39 -7.85 9.17 -15.60
CA VAL A 39 -8.20 10.47 -15.01
C VAL A 39 -7.37 10.67 -13.75
N TRP A 40 -6.91 11.89 -13.50
CA TRP A 40 -6.18 12.24 -12.27
C TRP A 40 -6.53 13.66 -11.86
N ASP A 41 -6.50 13.92 -10.55
CA ASP A 41 -6.74 15.26 -10.00
C ASP A 41 -6.20 15.35 -8.56
N TYR A 42 -6.39 16.51 -7.95
CA TYR A 42 -6.17 16.76 -6.53
C TYR A 42 -7.48 16.98 -5.78
N VAL A 43 -7.49 16.60 -4.50
CA VAL A 43 -8.50 17.04 -3.53
C VAL A 43 -7.81 17.77 -2.39
N THR A 44 -8.28 18.97 -2.06
CA THR A 44 -7.86 19.67 -0.83
C THR A 44 -8.69 19.10 0.32
N VAL A 45 -8.07 18.25 1.14
CA VAL A 45 -8.76 17.44 2.17
C VAL A 45 -8.83 18.16 3.52
N ARG A 46 -7.83 19.01 3.79
CA ARG A 46 -7.79 19.95 4.90
C ARG A 46 -7.16 21.26 4.41
N LYS A 47 -7.20 22.29 5.25
CA LYS A 47 -6.44 23.51 5.00
C LYS A 47 -4.96 23.16 4.83
N ASP A 48 -4.32 23.72 3.81
CA ASP A 48 -2.89 23.58 3.52
C ASP A 48 -2.48 22.10 3.21
N ALA A 49 -3.43 21.23 2.83
CA ALA A 49 -3.24 19.79 2.62
C ALA A 49 -3.98 19.24 1.38
N HIS A 50 -3.22 18.71 0.42
CA HIS A 50 -3.71 18.33 -0.91
C HIS A 50 -3.32 16.89 -1.27
N MET A 51 -4.32 16.05 -1.55
CA MET A 51 -4.12 14.65 -1.94
C MET A 51 -4.24 14.48 -3.45
N PHE A 52 -3.26 13.83 -4.06
CA PHE A 52 -3.25 13.42 -5.46
C PHE A 52 -3.82 12.00 -5.62
N TRP A 53 -4.56 11.77 -6.69
CA TRP A 53 -5.07 10.46 -7.07
C TRP A 53 -5.03 10.25 -8.59
N TRP A 54 -4.91 8.99 -9.01
CA TRP A 54 -4.89 8.58 -10.40
C TRP A 54 -5.76 7.34 -10.62
N LEU A 55 -6.79 7.50 -11.44
CA LEU A 55 -7.72 6.47 -11.86
C LEU A 55 -7.39 5.92 -13.26
N TYR A 56 -7.40 4.60 -13.38
CA TYR A 56 -7.40 3.86 -14.65
C TYR A 56 -8.70 3.06 -14.78
N TYR A 57 -9.35 3.12 -15.92
CA TYR A 57 -10.55 2.33 -16.20
C TYR A 57 -10.16 0.93 -16.67
N ALA A 58 -10.90 -0.08 -16.22
CA ALA A 58 -10.63 -1.48 -16.56
C ALA A 58 -10.57 -1.72 -18.08
N THR A 59 -9.59 -2.52 -18.51
CA THR A 59 -9.36 -2.90 -19.91
C THR A 59 -9.56 -4.40 -20.06
N ASN A 60 -10.82 -4.84 -20.14
CA ASN A 60 -11.20 -6.25 -20.34
C ASN A 60 -11.78 -6.45 -21.74
N PRO A 61 -11.38 -7.50 -22.49
CA PRO A 61 -11.85 -7.71 -23.85
C PRO A 61 -13.33 -8.09 -23.95
N CYS A 62 -13.95 -8.56 -22.85
CA CYS A 62 -15.30 -9.12 -22.85
C CYS A 62 -16.30 -8.35 -21.97
N LYS A 63 -15.83 -7.48 -21.08
CA LYS A 63 -16.65 -6.78 -20.09
C LYS A 63 -16.41 -5.28 -20.13
N ASN A 64 -17.46 -4.49 -19.98
CA ASN A 64 -17.32 -3.06 -19.76
C ASN A 64 -16.71 -2.79 -18.36
N PHE A 65 -16.03 -1.65 -18.18
CA PHE A 65 -15.53 -1.24 -16.87
C PHE A 65 -16.65 -1.19 -15.81
N SER A 66 -17.90 -0.92 -16.21
CA SER A 66 -19.05 -0.89 -15.30
C SER A 66 -19.47 -2.24 -14.74
N GLU A 67 -18.98 -3.34 -15.34
CA GLU A 67 -19.23 -4.72 -14.91
C GLU A 67 -18.09 -5.30 -14.06
N LEU A 68 -17.04 -4.50 -13.81
CA LEU A 68 -15.84 -4.87 -13.09
C LEU A 68 -15.68 -3.97 -11.86
N PRO A 69 -15.10 -4.47 -10.75
CA PRO A 69 -14.94 -3.69 -9.53
C PRO A 69 -14.04 -2.47 -9.72
N LEU A 70 -14.20 -1.49 -8.82
CA LEU A 70 -13.20 -0.46 -8.56
C LEU A 70 -12.33 -0.94 -7.40
N VAL A 71 -11.01 -0.93 -7.61
CA VAL A 71 -10.02 -1.22 -6.57
C VAL A 71 -9.23 0.04 -6.30
N MET A 72 -9.32 0.56 -5.07
CA MET A 72 -8.36 1.56 -4.58
C MET A 72 -7.12 0.85 -4.04
N TRP A 73 -5.93 1.27 -4.44
CA TRP A 73 -4.67 0.77 -3.93
C TRP A 73 -4.01 1.78 -2.99
N LEU A 74 -3.64 1.33 -1.79
CA LEU A 74 -2.92 2.11 -0.79
C LEU A 74 -1.58 1.45 -0.45
N GLN A 75 -0.51 2.06 -0.94
CA GLN A 75 0.85 1.72 -0.54
C GLN A 75 1.13 2.19 0.91
N GLY A 76 2.17 1.66 1.54
CA GLY A 76 2.50 1.88 2.95
C GLY A 76 3.61 2.89 3.21
N GLY A 77 4.69 2.45 3.84
CA GLY A 77 5.74 3.30 4.40
C GLY A 77 5.65 3.43 5.93
N PRO A 78 4.96 4.43 6.52
CA PRO A 78 4.09 5.43 5.90
C PRO A 78 4.84 6.41 5.00
N GLY A 79 4.11 6.96 4.02
CA GLY A 79 4.66 7.94 3.08
C GLY A 79 4.97 7.38 1.69
N GLY A 80 4.72 6.10 1.43
CA GLY A 80 5.01 5.40 0.17
C GLY A 80 3.98 5.71 -0.92
N SER A 81 4.44 6.04 -2.14
CA SER A 81 3.55 6.46 -3.23
C SER A 81 2.83 5.29 -3.90
N SER A 82 1.50 5.31 -3.83
CA SER A 82 0.64 4.37 -4.58
C SER A 82 0.70 4.64 -6.09
N THR A 83 0.83 5.92 -6.49
CA THR A 83 0.88 6.29 -7.92
C THR A 83 2.23 5.95 -8.58
N GLY A 84 3.26 5.73 -7.77
CA GLY A 84 4.57 5.22 -8.18
C GLY A 84 4.66 3.70 -8.06
N PHE A 85 4.78 3.17 -6.84
CA PHE A 85 5.01 1.73 -6.59
C PHE A 85 3.86 0.86 -7.06
N GLY A 86 2.66 1.10 -6.51
CA GLY A 86 1.46 0.33 -6.86
C GLY A 86 1.19 0.33 -8.36
N ASN A 87 1.42 1.47 -9.02
CA ASN A 87 1.19 1.61 -10.44
C ASN A 87 2.31 0.99 -11.30
N PHE A 88 3.56 1.44 -11.15
CA PHE A 88 4.65 1.11 -12.07
C PHE A 88 5.53 -0.05 -11.61
N GLU A 89 5.45 -0.49 -10.36
CA GLU A 89 6.24 -1.63 -9.88
C GLU A 89 5.38 -2.88 -9.65
N GLU A 90 4.10 -2.71 -9.33
CA GLU A 90 3.25 -3.82 -8.86
C GLU A 90 2.10 -4.19 -9.81
N ILE A 91 1.00 -3.42 -9.80
CA ILE A 91 -0.31 -3.86 -10.35
C ILE A 91 -0.82 -3.05 -11.55
N GLY A 92 -0.23 -1.88 -11.80
CA GLY A 92 -0.65 -1.00 -12.90
C GLY A 92 -0.33 -1.57 -14.29
N PRO A 93 -0.72 -0.84 -15.36
CA PRO A 93 -0.67 -1.36 -16.73
C PRO A 93 0.76 -1.46 -17.28
N LEU A 94 1.68 -0.63 -16.80
CA LEU A 94 3.06 -0.57 -17.26
C LEU A 94 4.05 -0.86 -16.12
N ASP A 95 5.26 -1.28 -16.47
CA ASP A 95 6.39 -1.31 -15.54
C ASP A 95 7.16 0.02 -15.49
N SER A 96 8.20 0.10 -14.66
CA SER A 96 9.08 1.27 -14.53
C SER A 96 9.86 1.60 -15.80
N ASP A 97 9.95 0.66 -16.76
CA ASP A 97 10.52 0.88 -18.09
C ASP A 97 9.46 1.28 -19.13
N LEU A 98 8.21 1.51 -18.70
CA LEU A 98 7.05 1.77 -19.54
C LEU A 98 6.67 0.60 -20.48
N LYS A 99 7.01 -0.64 -20.12
CA LYS A 99 6.59 -1.83 -20.86
C LYS A 99 5.27 -2.38 -20.31
N PRO A 100 4.39 -2.95 -21.16
CA PRO A 100 3.13 -3.55 -20.69
C PRO A 100 3.34 -4.69 -19.68
N ARG A 101 2.55 -4.67 -18.60
CA ARG A 101 2.56 -5.70 -17.56
C ARG A 101 1.53 -6.78 -17.83
N ARG A 102 1.99 -8.03 -18.05
CA ARG A 102 1.12 -9.20 -18.29
C ARG A 102 0.13 -9.45 -17.15
N THR A 103 0.56 -9.23 -15.90
CA THR A 103 -0.21 -9.49 -14.68
C THR A 103 -0.92 -8.25 -14.16
N THR A 104 -1.10 -7.20 -14.98
CA THR A 104 -1.83 -6.00 -14.55
C THR A 104 -3.22 -6.34 -14.03
N TRP A 105 -3.64 -5.67 -12.96
CA TRP A 105 -4.99 -5.85 -12.41
C TRP A 105 -6.05 -5.14 -13.27
N LEU A 106 -5.62 -4.24 -14.16
CA LEU A 106 -6.53 -3.48 -15.03
C LEU A 106 -7.39 -4.37 -15.94
N GLN A 107 -6.95 -5.60 -16.19
CA GLN A 107 -7.74 -6.57 -16.95
C GLN A 107 -8.97 -7.11 -16.20
N SER A 108 -9.09 -6.86 -14.90
CA SER A 108 -10.22 -7.35 -14.07
C SER A 108 -10.78 -6.31 -13.09
N ALA A 109 -10.25 -5.09 -13.05
CA ALA A 109 -10.73 -4.01 -12.19
C ALA A 109 -10.34 -2.64 -12.75
N SER A 110 -11.12 -1.60 -12.45
CA SER A 110 -10.63 -0.22 -12.55
C SER A 110 -9.75 0.06 -11.33
N LEU A 111 -8.64 0.77 -11.49
CA LEU A 111 -7.64 0.98 -10.44
C LEU A 111 -7.59 2.46 -10.04
N LEU A 112 -7.78 2.75 -8.75
CA LEU A 112 -7.62 4.08 -8.16
C LEU A 112 -6.38 4.09 -7.25
N PHE A 113 -5.29 4.69 -7.71
CA PHE A 113 -4.11 4.91 -6.90
C PHE A 113 -4.25 6.23 -6.15
N VAL A 114 -4.03 6.22 -4.84
CA VAL A 114 -4.06 7.44 -4.02
C VAL A 114 -2.75 7.59 -3.27
N ASP A 115 -2.08 8.72 -3.46
CA ASP A 115 -0.88 9.05 -2.71
C ASP A 115 -1.30 9.53 -1.30
N ASN A 116 -1.21 8.61 -0.34
CA ASN A 116 -1.72 8.76 1.02
C ASN A 116 -0.63 8.38 2.03
N PRO A 117 -0.51 9.07 3.19
CA PRO A 117 -1.14 10.33 3.60
C PRO A 117 -0.75 11.57 2.76
N VAL A 118 -1.30 12.74 3.09
CA VAL A 118 -0.88 14.02 2.49
C VAL A 118 0.63 14.21 2.67
N GLY A 119 1.33 14.55 1.58
CA GLY A 119 2.79 14.66 1.55
C GLY A 119 3.53 13.46 0.96
N THR A 120 2.81 12.39 0.64
CA THR A 120 3.28 11.19 -0.08
C THR A 120 3.29 11.43 -1.59
N GLY A 121 4.30 10.93 -2.32
CA GLY A 121 4.29 10.96 -3.80
C GLY A 121 4.08 12.37 -4.36
N PHE A 122 2.97 12.57 -5.09
CA PHE A 122 2.56 13.88 -5.59
C PHE A 122 1.59 14.64 -4.65
N SER A 123 1.08 14.02 -3.59
CA SER A 123 0.34 14.73 -2.55
C SER A 123 1.28 15.67 -1.78
N TYR A 124 0.81 16.87 -1.45
CA TYR A 124 1.65 17.90 -0.82
C TYR A 124 0.91 18.69 0.25
N VAL A 125 1.70 19.36 1.09
CA VAL A 125 1.23 20.35 2.05
C VAL A 125 1.75 21.73 1.65
N ASP A 126 0.97 22.78 1.90
CA ASP A 126 1.48 24.16 1.79
C ASP A 126 2.35 24.52 3.01
N LYS A 127 2.17 23.81 4.14
CA LYS A 127 2.87 24.03 5.41
C LYS A 127 3.14 22.74 6.16
N ASP A 128 4.27 22.69 6.85
CA ASP A 128 4.73 21.52 7.60
C ASP A 128 3.82 21.12 8.78
N ASP A 129 2.97 22.01 9.29
CA ASP A 129 2.02 21.65 10.34
C ASP A 129 0.79 20.89 9.83
N ALA A 130 0.63 20.77 8.51
CA ALA A 130 -0.50 20.09 7.88
C ALA A 130 -0.29 18.58 7.67
N TYR A 131 0.90 18.02 7.92
CA TYR A 131 1.12 16.57 7.90
C TYR A 131 0.25 15.85 8.94
N ALA A 132 -0.30 14.69 8.56
CA ALA A 132 -1.00 13.83 9.50
C ALA A 132 -0.03 13.26 10.55
N LYS A 133 -0.53 13.06 11.76
CA LYS A 133 0.25 12.54 12.90
C LYS A 133 -0.30 11.23 13.48
N ASP A 134 -1.48 10.83 13.02
CA ASP A 134 -2.20 9.66 13.49
C ASP A 134 -3.13 9.11 12.41
N LEU A 135 -3.54 7.85 12.59
CA LEU A 135 -4.47 7.17 11.70
C LEU A 135 -5.83 7.89 11.58
N ALA A 136 -6.29 8.56 12.64
CA ALA A 136 -7.57 9.25 12.63
C ALA A 136 -7.59 10.42 11.63
N THR A 137 -6.51 11.20 11.58
CA THR A 137 -6.34 12.28 10.61
C THR A 137 -6.25 11.72 9.19
N VAL A 138 -5.50 10.64 8.98
CA VAL A 138 -5.40 9.96 7.67
C VAL A 138 -6.77 9.48 7.18
N ALA A 139 -7.55 8.83 8.04
CA ALA A 139 -8.89 8.36 7.70
C ALA A 139 -9.84 9.52 7.39
N SER A 140 -9.81 10.60 8.18
CA SER A 140 -10.61 11.81 7.94
C SER A 140 -10.30 12.45 6.58
N ASP A 141 -9.01 12.57 6.23
CA ASP A 141 -8.57 13.12 4.94
C ASP A 141 -9.10 12.27 3.78
N MET A 142 -8.99 10.95 3.91
CA MET A 142 -9.51 10.02 2.90
C MET A 142 -11.03 10.11 2.74
N MET A 143 -11.80 10.36 3.81
CA MET A 143 -13.25 10.53 3.69
C MET A 143 -13.61 11.75 2.84
N VAL A 144 -12.84 12.85 2.93
CA VAL A 144 -13.03 14.03 2.08
C VAL A 144 -12.70 13.72 0.62
N LEU A 145 -11.60 12.99 0.36
CA LEU A 145 -11.24 12.54 -0.97
C LEU A 145 -12.31 11.62 -1.57
N LEU A 146 -12.70 10.55 -0.87
CA LEU A 146 -13.67 9.56 -1.37
C LEU A 146 -15.04 10.19 -1.61
N LYS A 147 -15.50 11.08 -0.73
CA LYS A 147 -16.74 11.84 -0.97
C LYS A 147 -16.66 12.64 -2.27
N THR A 148 -15.58 13.41 -2.44
CA THR A 148 -15.38 14.25 -3.63
C THR A 148 -15.28 13.40 -4.90
N PHE A 149 -14.52 12.30 -4.83
CA PHE A 149 -14.34 11.35 -5.93
C PHE A 149 -15.69 10.75 -6.36
N PHE A 150 -16.45 10.16 -5.44
CA PHE A 150 -17.74 9.54 -5.79
C PHE A 150 -18.79 10.57 -6.22
N ASP A 151 -18.74 11.82 -5.74
CA ASP A 151 -19.65 12.88 -6.18
C ASP A 151 -19.39 13.33 -7.63
N CYS A 152 -18.12 13.38 -8.08
CA CYS A 152 -17.76 13.74 -9.46
C CYS A 152 -17.66 12.53 -10.41
N HIS A 153 -17.44 11.30 -9.90
CA HIS A 153 -17.39 10.06 -10.67
C HIS A 153 -18.54 9.12 -10.31
N LYS A 154 -19.77 9.57 -10.62
CA LYS A 154 -21.00 8.87 -10.25
C LYS A 154 -21.12 7.47 -10.84
N GLU A 155 -20.45 7.22 -11.95
CA GLU A 155 -20.40 5.90 -12.59
C GLU A 155 -19.82 4.81 -11.67
N PHE A 156 -19.01 5.15 -10.66
CA PHE A 156 -18.46 4.19 -9.71
C PHE A 156 -19.30 4.01 -8.44
N GLN A 157 -20.36 4.81 -8.22
CA GLN A 157 -21.16 4.69 -6.99
C GLN A 157 -21.88 3.34 -6.86
N THR A 158 -22.23 2.71 -7.99
CA THR A 158 -22.96 1.43 -8.02
C THR A 158 -22.04 0.23 -8.21
N ILE A 159 -20.79 0.45 -8.59
CA ILE A 159 -19.81 -0.59 -8.88
C ILE A 159 -19.19 -1.08 -7.56
N PRO A 160 -19.02 -2.41 -7.35
CA PRO A 160 -18.33 -2.95 -6.19
C PRO A 160 -16.98 -2.27 -5.96
N PHE A 161 -16.81 -1.66 -4.79
CA PHE A 161 -15.61 -0.91 -4.42
C PHE A 161 -14.82 -1.65 -3.34
N TYR A 162 -13.54 -1.89 -3.61
CA TYR A 162 -12.61 -2.55 -2.69
C TYR A 162 -11.42 -1.66 -2.40
N ILE A 163 -10.89 -1.78 -1.19
CA ILE A 163 -9.61 -1.17 -0.81
C ILE A 163 -8.58 -2.29 -0.69
N PHE A 164 -7.57 -2.28 -1.55
CA PHE A 164 -6.39 -3.14 -1.43
C PHE A 164 -5.22 -2.31 -0.92
N SER A 165 -4.33 -2.94 -0.19
CA SER A 165 -3.26 -2.24 0.50
C SER A 165 -2.06 -3.14 0.77
N GLU A 166 -0.94 -2.51 1.06
CA GLU A 166 0.31 -3.18 1.40
C GLU A 166 0.98 -2.50 2.60
N SER A 167 1.69 -3.26 3.43
CA SER A 167 2.57 -2.69 4.47
C SER A 167 1.81 -1.82 5.48
N TYR A 168 2.35 -0.66 5.84
CA TYR A 168 1.63 0.34 6.63
C TYR A 168 0.32 0.82 5.98
N GLY A 169 0.17 0.64 4.67
CA GLY A 169 -1.06 0.86 3.91
C GLY A 169 -2.20 0.01 4.46
N GLY A 170 -1.92 -1.19 4.98
CA GLY A 170 -2.91 -2.04 5.64
C GLY A 170 -3.51 -1.43 6.91
N LYS A 171 -2.67 -0.81 7.75
CA LYS A 171 -3.15 -0.06 8.92
C LYS A 171 -4.05 1.10 8.49
N MET A 172 -3.63 1.84 7.47
CA MET A 172 -4.41 2.94 6.91
C MET A 172 -5.73 2.45 6.31
N ALA A 173 -5.69 1.37 5.52
CA ALA A 173 -6.84 0.77 4.87
C ALA A 173 -7.88 0.26 5.88
N ALA A 174 -7.45 -0.37 6.98
CA ALA A 174 -8.36 -0.80 8.04
C ALA A 174 -9.11 0.38 8.67
N GLY A 175 -8.39 1.45 9.04
CA GLY A 175 -9.01 2.66 9.59
C GLY A 175 -9.94 3.37 8.60
N ILE A 176 -9.49 3.52 7.34
CA ILE A 176 -10.28 4.11 6.26
C ILE A 176 -11.54 3.28 5.97
N ALA A 177 -11.44 1.95 5.92
CA ALA A 177 -12.57 1.06 5.67
C ALA A 177 -13.65 1.19 6.75
N LEU A 178 -13.24 1.29 8.03
CA LEU A 178 -14.17 1.43 9.14
C LEU A 178 -14.92 2.76 9.07
N GLU A 179 -14.20 3.86 8.82
CA GLU A 179 -14.83 5.19 8.67
C GLU A 179 -15.69 5.29 7.40
N LEU A 180 -15.29 4.64 6.30
CA LEU A 180 -16.09 4.56 5.09
C LEU A 180 -17.40 3.80 5.34
N HIS A 181 -17.34 2.66 6.02
CA HIS A 181 -18.53 1.89 6.39
C HIS A 181 -19.51 2.74 7.20
N LYS A 182 -19.02 3.47 8.22
CA LYS A 182 -19.83 4.40 9.02
C LYS A 182 -20.40 5.53 8.16
N ALA A 183 -19.59 6.12 7.27
CA ALA A 183 -20.00 7.20 6.39
C ALA A 183 -21.13 6.79 5.42
N ILE A 184 -21.09 5.55 4.92
CA ILE A 184 -22.13 4.95 4.06
C ILE A 184 -23.42 4.71 4.87
N GLN A 185 -23.32 4.14 6.07
CA GLN A 185 -24.49 3.94 6.95
C GLN A 185 -25.19 5.26 7.29
N GLN A 186 -24.43 6.35 7.42
CA GLN A 186 -24.94 7.70 7.65
C GLN A 186 -25.45 8.39 6.36
N GLY A 187 -25.26 7.78 5.19
CA GLY A 187 -25.65 8.34 3.88
C GLY A 187 -24.79 9.52 3.41
N SER A 188 -23.63 9.75 4.05
CA SER A 188 -22.75 10.89 3.76
C SER A 188 -21.80 10.65 2.58
N ILE A 189 -21.51 9.39 2.27
CA ILE A 189 -20.80 8.93 1.07
C ILE A 189 -21.65 7.85 0.40
N LYS A 190 -21.79 7.93 -0.92
CA LYS A 190 -22.53 6.94 -1.72
C LYS A 190 -21.55 6.12 -2.55
N CYS A 191 -21.31 4.89 -2.14
CA CYS A 191 -20.59 3.90 -2.94
C CYS A 191 -20.99 2.48 -2.52
N ASN A 192 -20.71 1.51 -3.38
CA ASN A 192 -20.97 0.09 -3.12
C ASN A 192 -19.71 -0.57 -2.49
N PHE A 193 -19.37 -0.17 -1.26
CA PHE A 193 -18.19 -0.70 -0.57
C PHE A 193 -18.35 -2.19 -0.23
N SER A 194 -17.43 -3.01 -0.72
CA SER A 194 -17.54 -4.47 -0.75
C SER A 194 -16.48 -5.18 0.10
N GLY A 195 -15.38 -4.52 0.47
CA GLY A 195 -14.38 -5.10 1.37
C GLY A 195 -13.02 -4.42 1.35
N VAL A 196 -12.17 -4.85 2.28
CA VAL A 196 -10.77 -4.42 2.41
C VAL A 196 -9.82 -5.61 2.37
N ALA A 197 -8.72 -5.48 1.63
CA ALA A 197 -7.64 -6.46 1.53
C ALA A 197 -6.34 -5.87 2.08
N LEU A 198 -5.78 -6.57 3.06
CA LEU A 198 -4.65 -6.20 3.88
C LEU A 198 -3.47 -7.08 3.47
N GLY A 199 -2.66 -6.58 2.53
CA GLY A 199 -1.44 -7.21 2.06
C GLY A 199 -0.27 -6.89 2.98
N ASP A 200 0.48 -7.90 3.39
CA ASP A 200 1.74 -7.76 4.13
C ASP A 200 1.68 -6.63 5.18
N SER A 201 0.62 -6.65 5.99
CA SER A 201 0.08 -5.44 6.61
C SER A 201 0.55 -5.16 8.04
N TRP A 202 0.89 -3.90 8.32
CA TRP A 202 1.37 -3.42 9.63
C TRP A 202 0.25 -3.25 10.68
N ILE A 203 -0.64 -4.24 10.81
CA ILE A 203 -1.80 -4.24 11.72
C ILE A 203 -1.38 -4.37 13.19
N SER A 204 -0.48 -5.31 13.47
CA SER A 204 0.11 -5.49 14.81
C SER A 204 1.64 -5.49 14.70
N PRO A 205 2.26 -4.29 14.76
CA PRO A 205 3.71 -4.15 14.60
C PRO A 205 4.50 -5.00 15.60
N VAL A 206 4.02 -5.03 16.85
CA VAL A 206 4.66 -5.78 17.94
C VAL A 206 4.65 -7.30 17.69
N ASP A 207 3.61 -7.82 17.04
CA ASP A 207 3.55 -9.25 16.71
C ASP A 207 4.57 -9.63 15.66
N SER A 208 4.79 -8.78 14.64
CA SER A 208 5.87 -8.96 13.66
C SER A 208 7.25 -8.90 14.31
N VAL A 209 7.52 -7.90 15.16
CA VAL A 209 8.82 -7.78 15.82
C VAL A 209 9.14 -9.00 16.70
N LEU A 210 8.15 -9.52 17.42
CA LEU A 210 8.31 -10.71 18.26
C LEU A 210 8.54 -12.00 17.44
N SER A 211 8.08 -12.06 16.18
CA SER A 211 8.27 -13.22 15.32
C SER A 211 9.55 -13.21 14.50
N TRP A 212 10.20 -12.05 14.32
CA TRP A 212 11.43 -11.94 13.52
C TRP A 212 12.54 -12.89 13.96
N GLY A 213 12.85 -12.95 15.26
CA GLY A 213 13.87 -13.86 15.80
C GLY A 213 13.58 -15.33 15.49
N PRO A 214 12.43 -15.87 15.95
CA PRO A 214 12.02 -17.25 15.64
C PRO A 214 11.98 -17.56 14.15
N TYR A 215 11.49 -16.64 13.32
CA TYR A 215 11.41 -16.82 11.87
C TYR A 215 12.81 -16.97 11.26
N LEU A 216 13.71 -16.01 11.51
CA LEU A 216 15.07 -16.02 10.97
C LEU A 216 15.90 -17.19 11.48
N TYR A 217 15.73 -17.58 12.75
CA TYR A 217 16.36 -18.79 13.30
C TYR A 217 15.90 -20.05 12.55
N SER A 218 14.59 -20.18 12.30
CA SER A 218 14.05 -21.36 11.62
C SER A 218 14.53 -21.54 10.18
N VAL A 219 14.96 -20.45 9.53
CA VAL A 219 15.52 -20.44 8.16
C VAL A 219 17.06 -20.35 8.14
N SER A 220 17.71 -20.59 9.29
CA SER A 220 19.18 -20.61 9.43
C SER A 220 19.89 -19.28 9.15
N LEU A 221 19.18 -18.15 9.30
CA LEU A 221 19.77 -16.81 9.24
C LEU A 221 20.27 -16.32 10.60
N LEU A 222 19.82 -16.93 11.70
CA LEU A 222 20.33 -16.68 13.06
C LEU A 222 20.84 -17.98 13.68
N ASP A 223 21.87 -17.86 14.50
CA ASP A 223 22.28 -18.89 15.47
C ASP A 223 21.66 -18.61 16.86
N ASP A 224 22.05 -19.38 17.86
CA ASP A 224 21.54 -19.23 19.24
C ASP A 224 21.83 -17.83 19.83
N GLN A 225 22.99 -17.25 19.48
CA GLN A 225 23.37 -15.92 19.97
C GLN A 225 22.53 -14.85 19.28
N GLY A 226 22.45 -14.89 17.94
CA GLY A 226 21.64 -13.94 17.18
C GLY A 226 20.16 -14.00 17.55
N LEU A 227 19.62 -15.19 17.82
CA LEU A 227 18.25 -15.35 18.32
C LEU A 227 18.06 -14.67 19.68
N ALA A 228 19.01 -14.83 20.61
CA ALA A 228 18.92 -14.21 21.94
C ALA A 228 18.98 -12.67 21.84
N GLU A 229 19.87 -12.12 21.03
CA GLU A 229 20.01 -10.67 20.81
C GLU A 229 18.74 -10.05 20.19
N VAL A 230 18.19 -10.69 19.15
CA VAL A 230 16.95 -10.23 18.50
C VAL A 230 15.75 -10.37 19.44
N SER A 231 15.68 -11.44 20.22
CA SER A 231 14.57 -11.63 21.18
C SER A 231 14.58 -10.58 22.28
N GLN A 232 15.77 -10.21 22.79
CA GLN A 232 15.89 -9.20 23.83
C GLN A 232 15.33 -7.84 23.38
N VAL A 233 15.76 -7.35 22.21
CA VAL A 233 15.26 -6.05 21.70
C VAL A 233 13.77 -6.12 21.33
N ALA A 234 13.26 -7.28 20.90
CA ALA A 234 11.84 -7.48 20.66
C ALA A 234 11.00 -7.39 21.96
N GLU A 235 11.51 -7.89 23.08
CA GLU A 235 10.89 -7.74 24.41
C GLU A 235 10.88 -6.27 24.87
N GLU A 236 11.94 -5.51 24.58
CA GLU A 236 12.00 -4.07 24.87
C GLU A 236 10.94 -3.31 24.05
N VAL A 237 10.79 -3.64 22.76
CA VAL A 237 9.71 -3.09 21.91
C VAL A 237 8.34 -3.40 22.51
N LEU A 238 8.10 -4.65 22.93
CA LEU A 238 6.85 -5.07 23.55
C LEU A 238 6.55 -4.30 24.83
N ASP A 239 7.55 -4.11 25.70
CA ASP A 239 7.41 -3.34 26.94
C ASP A 239 7.04 -1.88 26.67
N ALA A 240 7.70 -1.23 25.70
CA ALA A 240 7.38 0.14 25.28
C ALA A 240 5.94 0.25 24.73
N VAL A 241 5.51 -0.71 23.89
CA VAL A 241 4.14 -0.78 23.37
C VAL A 241 3.11 -0.95 24.50
N ASN A 242 3.37 -1.84 25.46
CA ASN A 242 2.48 -2.08 26.60
C ASN A 242 2.36 -0.86 27.52
N LYS A 243 3.41 -0.04 27.62
CA LYS A 243 3.41 1.24 28.35
C LYS A 243 2.78 2.39 27.56
N GLY A 244 2.40 2.18 26.30
CA GLY A 244 1.87 3.21 25.40
C GLY A 244 2.93 4.20 24.91
N LEU A 245 4.22 3.87 25.03
CA LEU A 245 5.36 4.68 24.62
C LEU A 245 5.67 4.44 23.14
N TYR A 246 4.71 4.72 22.25
CA TYR A 246 4.80 4.29 20.84
C TYR A 246 5.97 4.92 20.06
N LYS A 247 6.35 6.16 20.37
CA LYS A 247 7.54 6.77 19.74
C LYS A 247 8.82 6.05 20.14
N GLU A 248 8.94 5.65 21.40
CA GLU A 248 10.07 4.85 21.89
C GLU A 248 10.04 3.44 21.29
N ALA A 249 8.87 2.82 21.17
CA ALA A 249 8.72 1.55 20.48
C ALA A 249 9.18 1.62 19.00
N THR A 250 8.87 2.71 18.28
CA THR A 250 9.37 2.95 16.92
C THR A 250 10.90 3.08 16.90
N GLN A 251 11.49 3.62 17.98
CA GLN A 251 12.93 3.70 18.12
C GLN A 251 13.55 2.31 18.36
N LEU A 252 13.01 1.55 19.30
CA LEU A 252 13.48 0.20 19.57
C LEU A 252 13.29 -0.73 18.36
N TRP A 253 12.21 -0.56 17.59
CA TRP A 253 11.98 -1.26 16.32
C TRP A 253 13.15 -1.08 15.33
N GLY A 254 13.58 0.16 15.10
CA GLY A 254 14.73 0.40 14.21
C GLY A 254 16.05 -0.14 14.77
N GLN A 255 16.19 -0.26 16.10
CA GLN A 255 17.37 -0.91 16.71
C GLN A 255 17.34 -2.42 16.46
N ALA A 256 16.16 -3.04 16.54
CA ALA A 256 15.98 -4.45 16.22
C ALA A 256 16.39 -4.75 14.77
N GLU A 257 16.05 -3.87 13.82
CA GLU A 257 16.49 -4.03 12.44
C GLU A 257 18.02 -4.03 12.28
N VAL A 258 18.72 -3.14 12.99
CA VAL A 258 20.19 -3.07 12.97
C VAL A 258 20.80 -4.35 13.55
N ILE A 259 20.26 -4.86 14.67
CA ILE A 259 20.73 -6.09 15.30
C ILE A 259 20.53 -7.29 14.35
N ILE A 260 19.38 -7.37 13.69
CA ILE A 260 19.10 -8.42 12.70
C ILE A 260 20.12 -8.37 11.56
N GLU A 261 20.40 -7.21 10.97
CA GLU A 261 21.35 -7.12 9.86
C GLU A 261 22.76 -7.55 10.23
N GLN A 262 23.21 -7.17 11.43
CA GLN A 262 24.52 -7.55 11.94
C GLN A 262 24.64 -9.07 12.10
N ASN A 263 23.58 -9.72 12.58
CA ASN A 263 23.56 -11.16 12.79
C ASN A 263 23.31 -11.97 11.51
N THR A 264 22.75 -11.36 10.45
CA THR A 264 22.30 -12.08 9.23
C THR A 264 23.14 -11.77 7.99
N ASP A 265 24.23 -11.02 8.13
CA ASP A 265 25.04 -10.52 6.99
C ASP A 265 24.18 -9.74 5.97
N GLY A 266 23.31 -8.87 6.51
CA GLY A 266 22.51 -7.90 5.76
C GLY A 266 21.30 -8.48 5.02
N VAL A 267 20.50 -9.34 5.69
CA VAL A 267 19.23 -9.85 5.12
C VAL A 267 18.34 -8.70 4.64
N ASN A 268 17.70 -8.87 3.48
CA ASN A 268 16.70 -7.94 3.02
C ASN A 268 15.38 -8.14 3.77
N PHE A 269 14.89 -7.05 4.38
CA PHE A 269 13.64 -7.04 5.14
C PHE A 269 12.40 -7.29 4.29
N TYR A 270 12.47 -7.06 2.98
CA TYR A 270 11.35 -7.28 2.07
C TYR A 270 11.37 -8.65 1.38
N ASN A 271 12.50 -9.38 1.44
CA ASN A 271 12.59 -10.75 0.93
C ASN A 271 13.85 -11.45 1.50
N ILE A 272 13.66 -12.42 2.42
CA ILE A 272 14.75 -13.08 3.14
C ILE A 272 15.75 -13.86 2.27
N LEU A 273 15.41 -14.14 1.01
CA LEU A 273 16.32 -14.81 0.07
C LEU A 273 17.30 -13.84 -0.61
N THR A 274 17.18 -12.55 -0.33
CA THR A 274 18.00 -11.49 -0.91
C THR A 274 18.70 -10.69 0.17
N LYS A 275 19.63 -9.83 -0.24
CA LYS A 275 20.37 -8.94 0.65
C LYS A 275 20.05 -7.49 0.33
N ASN A 276 20.06 -6.64 1.36
CA ASN A 276 20.00 -5.21 1.15
C ASN A 276 21.20 -4.75 0.31
N ALA A 277 20.99 -3.82 -0.61
CA ALA A 277 22.09 -3.18 -1.32
C ALA A 277 23.03 -2.53 -0.30
N PRO A 278 24.37 -2.66 -0.43
CA PRO A 278 25.30 -2.09 0.54
C PRO A 278 25.09 -0.58 0.64
N MET A 279 24.87 -0.08 1.85
CA MET A 279 24.75 1.36 2.11
C MET A 279 26.04 2.06 1.64
N SER A 280 25.95 2.89 0.59
CA SER A 280 27.08 3.71 0.18
C SER A 280 27.34 4.79 1.25
N PRO A 281 28.54 4.88 1.84
CA PRO A 281 28.82 5.84 2.90
C PRO A 281 29.05 7.23 2.29
N MET A 282 28.11 8.18 2.42
CA MET A 282 28.47 9.60 2.26
C MET A 282 27.53 10.63 2.92
N LYS A 283 28.22 11.58 3.58
CA LYS A 283 27.91 12.93 4.11
C LYS A 283 26.43 13.39 4.10
N SER A 284 25.71 13.12 5.18
CA SER A 284 24.75 14.09 5.71
C SER A 284 25.36 14.83 6.91
N SER A 285 24.68 15.85 7.44
CA SER A 285 25.08 16.46 8.71
C SER A 285 25.18 15.39 9.79
N LEU A 286 26.31 15.37 10.51
CA LEU A 286 26.65 14.35 11.51
C LEU A 286 25.49 14.11 12.51
N GLU A 287 24.78 15.17 12.90
CA GLU A 287 23.67 15.12 13.86
C GLU A 287 22.41 14.38 13.35
N PHE A 288 22.03 14.53 12.06
CA PHE A 288 20.85 13.85 11.53
C PHE A 288 21.15 12.36 11.27
N THR A 289 22.33 12.04 10.73
CA THR A 289 22.79 10.65 10.59
C THR A 289 22.90 9.90 11.91
N GLN A 290 23.18 10.60 13.01
CA GLN A 290 23.30 9.99 14.34
C GLN A 290 21.97 9.86 15.07
N SER A 291 20.89 10.47 14.54
CA SER A 291 19.56 10.32 15.11
C SER A 291 18.92 9.01 14.65
N HIS A 292 18.19 8.35 15.54
CA HIS A 292 17.47 7.11 15.24
C HIS A 292 16.56 7.23 14.00
N LEU A 293 15.86 8.35 13.89
CA LEU A 293 14.99 8.67 12.76
C LEU A 293 15.77 8.88 11.45
N GLY A 294 16.99 9.40 11.52
CA GLY A 294 17.88 9.51 10.37
C GLY A 294 18.33 8.17 9.84
N HIS A 295 18.60 7.20 10.72
CA HIS A 295 18.89 5.82 10.33
C HIS A 295 17.70 5.17 9.62
N LEU A 296 16.50 5.24 10.19
CA LEU A 296 15.26 4.72 9.56
C LEU A 296 14.99 5.37 8.20
N TYR A 297 15.17 6.69 8.10
CA TYR A 297 15.04 7.40 6.84
C TYR A 297 16.05 6.90 5.79
N HIS A 298 17.33 6.76 6.16
CA HIS A 298 18.34 6.26 5.23
C HIS A 298 18.05 4.84 4.76
N ARG A 299 17.49 4.02 5.65
CA ARG A 299 17.14 2.62 5.41
C ARG A 299 15.95 2.47 4.46
N HIS A 300 14.79 3.00 4.82
CA HIS A 300 13.55 2.74 4.08
C HIS A 300 13.24 3.76 2.99
N VAL A 301 13.70 5.00 3.15
CA VAL A 301 13.15 6.13 2.39
C VAL A 301 14.11 6.65 1.33
N ARG A 302 15.42 6.69 1.63
CA ARG A 302 16.39 7.38 0.77
C ARG A 302 16.58 6.71 -0.59
N HIS A 303 16.71 5.38 -0.63
CA HIS A 303 17.02 4.66 -1.86
C HIS A 303 15.88 4.76 -2.89
N LEU A 304 14.64 4.84 -2.40
CA LEU A 304 13.40 5.02 -3.15
C LEU A 304 13.23 6.41 -3.81
N ASN A 305 14.15 7.35 -3.58
CA ASN A 305 14.07 8.71 -4.09
C ASN A 305 15.12 9.03 -5.19
N GLN A 306 16.04 8.11 -5.47
CA GLN A 306 17.16 8.30 -6.42
C GLN A 306 17.25 7.21 -7.50
N ASP A 307 16.18 6.43 -7.66
CA ASP A 307 16.06 5.28 -8.55
C ASP A 307 15.42 5.64 -9.91
N SER A 308 15.32 4.63 -10.78
CA SER A 308 14.66 4.72 -12.08
C SER A 308 13.21 5.17 -11.97
N LEU A 309 12.49 4.78 -10.91
CA LEU A 309 11.12 5.19 -10.66
C LEU A 309 11.04 6.71 -10.39
N SER A 310 11.93 7.27 -9.58
CA SER A 310 12.00 8.73 -9.36
C SER A 310 12.23 9.50 -10.66
N GLN A 311 13.10 9.00 -11.53
CA GLN A 311 13.35 9.61 -12.85
C GLN A 311 12.12 9.53 -13.77
N LEU A 312 11.43 8.40 -13.75
CA LEU A 312 10.18 8.20 -14.50
C LEU A 312 9.10 9.17 -14.01
N MET A 313 8.86 9.19 -12.70
CA MET A 313 7.78 9.95 -12.08
C MET A 313 8.00 11.46 -12.23
N ASN A 314 9.21 11.96 -11.94
CA ASN A 314 9.53 13.39 -12.08
C ASN A 314 9.78 13.85 -13.52
N GLY A 315 9.98 12.92 -14.46
CA GLY A 315 10.24 13.19 -15.87
C GLY A 315 9.00 12.99 -16.75
N PRO A 316 8.92 11.89 -17.53
CA PRO A 316 7.81 11.64 -18.46
C PRO A 316 6.43 11.69 -17.81
N ILE A 317 6.26 11.13 -16.62
CA ILE A 317 4.94 11.06 -15.96
C ILE A 317 4.50 12.44 -15.49
N ARG A 318 5.34 13.20 -14.78
CA ARG A 318 5.01 14.59 -14.40
C ARG A 318 4.62 15.43 -15.62
N LYS A 319 5.33 15.28 -16.74
CA LYS A 319 5.01 15.96 -18.00
C LYS A 319 3.64 15.56 -18.55
N LYS A 320 3.31 14.26 -18.51
CA LYS A 320 2.00 13.72 -18.92
C LYS A 320 0.87 14.24 -18.04
N LEU A 321 1.04 14.20 -16.72
CA LEU A 321 0.03 14.61 -15.76
C LEU A 321 -0.28 16.12 -15.87
N GLY A 322 0.74 16.95 -16.09
CA GLY A 322 0.58 18.38 -16.44
C GLY A 322 -0.02 19.29 -15.36
N ILE A 323 -0.45 18.74 -14.23
CA ILE A 323 -1.10 19.48 -13.12
C ILE A 323 -0.28 19.48 -11.83
N ILE A 324 0.89 18.84 -11.82
CA ILE A 324 1.76 18.78 -10.63
C ILE A 324 2.38 20.17 -10.41
N PRO A 325 2.21 20.79 -9.22
CA PRO A 325 2.80 22.09 -8.92
C PRO A 325 4.31 22.13 -9.17
N GLU A 326 4.86 23.29 -9.53
CA GLU A 326 6.29 23.43 -9.88
C GLU A 326 7.23 23.07 -8.72
N ASP A 327 6.82 23.43 -7.50
CA ASP A 327 7.51 23.18 -6.23
C ASP A 327 7.26 21.78 -5.64
N CYS A 328 6.35 21.01 -6.23
CA CYS A 328 6.12 19.61 -5.87
C CYS A 328 6.99 18.69 -6.73
N SER A 329 7.83 17.88 -6.09
CA SER A 329 8.55 16.77 -6.71
C SER A 329 8.05 15.46 -6.14
N TRP A 330 7.87 14.45 -7.00
CA TRP A 330 7.59 13.11 -6.54
C TRP A 330 8.76 12.54 -5.75
N GLY A 331 8.46 11.86 -4.65
CA GLY A 331 9.38 10.97 -3.95
C GLY A 331 8.71 9.62 -3.67
N GLY A 332 9.48 8.53 -3.74
CA GLY A 332 8.99 7.18 -3.48
C GLY A 332 8.41 7.04 -2.10
N GLN A 333 9.16 7.44 -1.08
CA GLN A 333 8.65 7.55 0.27
C GLN A 333 8.93 8.94 0.88
N SER A 334 7.92 9.51 1.54
CA SER A 334 7.99 10.84 2.15
C SER A 334 8.59 10.79 3.55
N LYS A 335 9.76 11.43 3.70
CA LYS A 335 10.43 11.62 5.00
C LYS A 335 9.51 12.27 6.01
N ASN A 336 8.90 13.39 5.64
CA ASN A 336 8.13 14.21 6.58
C ASN A 336 6.88 13.48 7.06
N VAL A 337 6.23 12.72 6.18
CA VAL A 337 5.12 11.84 6.57
C VAL A 337 5.60 10.79 7.56
N PHE A 338 6.70 10.08 7.26
CA PHE A 338 7.23 9.05 8.16
C PHE A 338 7.56 9.61 9.55
N LEU A 339 8.24 10.76 9.61
CA LEU A 339 8.60 11.41 10.87
C LEU A 339 7.37 11.86 11.69
N ASN A 340 6.36 12.42 11.04
CA ASN A 340 5.16 12.89 11.75
C ASN A 340 4.27 11.73 12.22
N MET A 341 4.35 10.56 11.58
CA MET A 341 3.60 9.35 11.94
C MET A 341 4.35 8.45 12.96
N GLU A 342 5.53 8.85 13.45
CA GLU A 342 6.37 8.03 14.34
C GLU A 342 5.65 7.55 15.61
N GLY A 343 4.71 8.35 16.12
CA GLY A 343 3.93 8.03 17.31
C GLY A 343 2.74 7.09 17.05
N ASP A 344 2.34 6.94 15.79
CA ASP A 344 1.30 5.98 15.37
C ASP A 344 1.91 4.67 14.85
N PHE A 345 3.17 4.72 14.38
CA PHE A 345 3.83 3.63 13.66
C PHE A 345 3.74 2.27 14.38
N MET A 346 4.11 2.21 15.67
CA MET A 346 4.07 0.98 16.47
C MET A 346 2.75 0.70 17.20
N LYS A 347 1.72 1.53 17.02
CA LYS A 347 0.41 1.30 17.65
C LYS A 347 -0.35 0.18 16.94
N PRO A 348 -0.77 -0.91 17.64
CA PRO A 348 -1.54 -1.97 17.01
C PRO A 348 -2.99 -1.51 16.73
N VAL A 349 -3.59 -2.02 15.66
CA VAL A 349 -4.96 -1.71 15.24
C VAL A 349 -5.84 -2.96 15.05
N ILE A 350 -5.50 -4.06 15.73
CA ILE A 350 -6.26 -5.33 15.67
C ILE A 350 -7.75 -5.09 15.97
N SER A 351 -8.08 -4.21 16.92
CA SER A 351 -9.47 -3.91 17.28
C SER A 351 -10.29 -3.29 16.14
N ILE A 352 -9.65 -2.56 15.21
CA ILE A 352 -10.35 -2.04 14.03
C ILE A 352 -10.76 -3.19 13.11
N VAL A 353 -9.91 -4.22 12.99
CA VAL A 353 -10.24 -5.43 12.22
C VAL A 353 -11.39 -6.20 12.88
N ASP A 354 -11.42 -6.29 14.21
CA ASP A 354 -12.57 -6.84 14.94
C ASP A 354 -13.86 -6.07 14.60
N GLU A 355 -13.85 -4.74 14.67
CA GLU A 355 -15.01 -3.91 14.34
C GLU A 355 -15.49 -4.09 12.90
N LEU A 356 -14.57 -4.18 11.94
CA LEU A 356 -14.90 -4.44 10.54
C LEU A 356 -15.58 -5.81 10.35
N LEU A 357 -15.02 -6.84 10.97
CA LEU A 357 -15.54 -8.20 10.85
C LEU A 357 -16.92 -8.34 11.51
N GLU A 358 -17.12 -7.74 12.69
CA GLU A 358 -18.42 -7.71 13.38
C GLU A 358 -19.46 -6.85 12.63
N ALA A 359 -19.03 -5.81 11.91
CA ALA A 359 -19.90 -5.04 11.02
C ALA A 359 -20.27 -5.78 9.71
N GLY A 360 -19.76 -6.99 9.50
CA GLY A 360 -20.01 -7.79 8.29
C GLY A 360 -19.22 -7.31 7.06
N VAL A 361 -18.20 -6.47 7.24
CA VAL A 361 -17.31 -6.06 6.14
C VAL A 361 -16.39 -7.23 5.78
N ASN A 362 -16.23 -7.50 4.48
CA ASN A 362 -15.28 -8.50 4.01
C ASN A 362 -13.85 -8.01 4.27
N VAL A 363 -13.09 -8.78 5.06
CA VAL A 363 -11.66 -8.56 5.32
C VAL A 363 -10.88 -9.71 4.71
N THR A 364 -9.93 -9.37 3.84
CA THR A 364 -8.93 -10.32 3.33
C THR A 364 -7.57 -9.97 3.90
N VAL A 365 -6.86 -10.94 4.47
CA VAL A 365 -5.44 -10.84 4.77
C VAL A 365 -4.68 -11.61 3.69
N TYR A 366 -3.61 -11.05 3.16
CA TYR A 366 -2.70 -11.80 2.30
C TYR A 366 -1.25 -11.47 2.64
N ASN A 367 -0.38 -12.48 2.56
CA ASN A 367 1.02 -12.32 2.96
C ASN A 367 1.99 -13.09 2.08
N GLY A 368 3.12 -12.48 1.75
CA GLY A 368 4.27 -13.15 1.18
C GLY A 368 4.97 -14.05 2.21
N GLN A 369 5.30 -15.27 1.78
CA GLN A 369 6.02 -16.25 2.60
C GLN A 369 7.43 -15.80 3.04
N LEU A 370 8.08 -14.99 2.21
CA LEU A 370 9.48 -14.59 2.34
C LEU A 370 9.64 -13.15 2.85
N ASP A 371 8.54 -12.48 3.19
CA ASP A 371 8.59 -11.17 3.83
C ASP A 371 9.14 -11.31 5.25
N LEU A 372 10.09 -10.45 5.62
CA LEU A 372 10.61 -10.38 6.99
C LEU A 372 9.96 -9.23 7.74
N ILE A 373 9.84 -8.04 7.14
CA ILE A 373 9.33 -6.87 7.84
C ILE A 373 7.96 -7.19 8.41
N VAL A 374 7.06 -7.74 7.60
CA VAL A 374 5.70 -8.12 7.99
C VAL A 374 5.51 -9.63 7.85
N ASP A 375 6.39 -10.37 8.53
CA ASP A 375 6.50 -11.82 8.38
C ASP A 375 5.21 -12.57 8.70
N THR A 376 5.06 -13.73 8.07
CA THR A 376 3.82 -14.47 8.14
C THR A 376 3.51 -15.07 9.52
N VAL A 377 4.54 -15.33 10.35
CA VAL A 377 4.34 -15.82 11.71
C VAL A 377 3.70 -14.75 12.58
N GLY A 378 4.17 -13.51 12.48
CA GLY A 378 3.57 -12.34 13.15
C GLY A 378 2.16 -12.06 12.68
N GLN A 379 1.89 -12.27 11.39
CA GLN A 379 0.56 -12.09 10.82
C GLN A 379 -0.44 -13.13 11.31
N GLU A 380 -0.05 -14.40 11.36
CA GLU A 380 -0.86 -15.43 12.03
C GLU A 380 -1.06 -15.12 13.53
N ALA A 381 -0.04 -14.60 14.21
CA ALA A 381 -0.11 -14.30 15.64
C ALA A 381 -1.19 -13.26 15.95
N TRP A 382 -1.28 -12.16 15.20
CA TRP A 382 -2.31 -11.15 15.46
C TRP A 382 -3.71 -11.61 15.01
N VAL A 383 -3.83 -12.36 13.90
CA VAL A 383 -5.12 -12.92 13.46
C VAL A 383 -5.70 -13.84 14.54
N ARG A 384 -4.85 -14.61 15.24
CA ARG A 384 -5.28 -15.47 16.36
C ARG A 384 -5.73 -14.68 17.60
N LYS A 385 -5.44 -13.39 17.69
CA LYS A 385 -5.86 -12.49 18.78
C LYS A 385 -7.16 -11.76 18.49
N LEU A 386 -7.73 -11.89 17.28
CA LEU A 386 -9.02 -11.31 16.97
C LEU A 386 -10.08 -11.77 17.99
N LYS A 387 -11.00 -10.87 18.32
CA LYS A 387 -12.16 -11.12 19.17
C LYS A 387 -13.41 -11.42 18.36
N TRP A 388 -13.31 -11.42 17.02
CA TRP A 388 -14.38 -11.79 16.11
C TRP A 388 -15.04 -13.13 16.47
N THR A 389 -16.37 -13.12 16.55
CA THR A 389 -17.19 -14.22 17.08
C THR A 389 -16.96 -15.55 16.36
N GLU A 390 -16.63 -15.52 15.08
CA GLU A 390 -16.46 -16.70 14.23
C GLU A 390 -15.00 -17.18 14.13
N LEU A 391 -14.05 -16.51 14.81
CA LEU A 391 -12.63 -16.88 14.83
C LEU A 391 -12.38 -18.35 15.24
N PRO A 392 -13.06 -18.92 16.27
CA PRO A 392 -12.85 -20.32 16.64
C PRO A 392 -13.10 -21.31 15.48
N LYS A 393 -14.11 -21.03 14.62
CA LYS A 393 -14.40 -21.86 13.44
C LYS A 393 -13.36 -21.64 12.35
N PHE A 394 -12.96 -20.39 12.11
CA PHE A 394 -11.88 -20.07 11.18
C PHE A 394 -10.55 -20.78 11.54
N ASN A 395 -10.20 -20.80 12.83
CA ASN A 395 -8.97 -21.44 13.31
C ASN A 395 -8.96 -22.97 13.13
N GLN A 396 -10.13 -23.61 13.10
CA GLN A 396 -10.27 -25.06 12.86
C GLN A 396 -10.14 -25.43 11.38
N LEU A 397 -10.20 -24.46 10.46
CA LEU A 397 -10.05 -24.73 9.03
C LEU A 397 -8.64 -25.20 8.70
N LYS A 398 -8.57 -26.14 7.74
CA LYS A 398 -7.32 -26.52 7.08
C LYS A 398 -7.03 -25.56 5.94
N TRP A 399 -5.76 -25.24 5.76
CA TRP A 399 -5.26 -24.56 4.58
C TRP A 399 -5.62 -25.34 3.32
N LYS A 400 -6.21 -24.67 2.33
CA LYS A 400 -6.48 -25.23 1.00
C LYS A 400 -5.44 -24.73 0.01
N PRO A 401 -4.80 -25.60 -0.78
CA PRO A 401 -3.84 -25.16 -1.79
C PRO A 401 -4.57 -24.40 -2.92
N LEU A 402 -3.90 -23.37 -3.43
CA LEU A 402 -4.25 -22.62 -4.62
C LEU A 402 -3.10 -22.69 -5.62
N TYR A 403 -3.47 -22.74 -6.89
CA TYR A 403 -2.56 -22.85 -8.02
C TYR A 403 -2.78 -21.64 -8.94
N SER A 404 -1.71 -21.08 -9.50
CA SER A 404 -1.79 -19.99 -10.48
C SER A 404 -2.64 -20.40 -11.69
N GLU A 405 -2.47 -21.62 -12.18
CA GLU A 405 -3.21 -22.19 -13.31
C GLU A 405 -3.89 -23.50 -12.94
N ALA A 406 -5.02 -23.82 -13.62
CA ALA A 406 -5.82 -25.02 -13.33
C ALA A 406 -5.07 -26.35 -13.54
N LYS A 407 -4.02 -26.36 -14.37
CA LYS A 407 -3.22 -27.56 -14.66
C LYS A 407 -1.87 -27.57 -13.95
N SER A 408 -1.54 -26.57 -13.15
CA SER A 408 -0.28 -26.53 -12.43
C SER A 408 -0.29 -27.57 -11.30
N SER A 409 0.80 -28.33 -11.17
CA SER A 409 1.05 -29.19 -10.02
C SER A 409 1.74 -28.45 -8.87
N GLU A 410 2.18 -27.21 -9.09
CA GLU A 410 2.91 -26.41 -8.10
C GLU A 410 1.97 -25.49 -7.33
N THR A 411 1.85 -25.73 -6.03
CA THR A 411 1.12 -24.85 -5.12
C THR A 411 1.72 -23.45 -5.17
N SER A 412 0.86 -22.45 -5.39
CA SER A 412 1.23 -21.04 -5.44
C SER A 412 0.82 -20.28 -4.19
N ALA A 413 -0.24 -20.73 -3.53
CA ALA A 413 -0.68 -20.17 -2.27
C ALA A 413 -1.45 -21.19 -1.44
N PHE A 414 -1.67 -20.88 -0.17
CA PHE A 414 -2.68 -21.54 0.66
C PHE A 414 -3.75 -20.53 1.06
N VAL A 415 -5.00 -20.99 1.22
CA VAL A 415 -6.11 -20.13 1.65
C VAL A 415 -6.94 -20.76 2.77
N LYS A 416 -7.37 -19.92 3.71
CA LYS A 416 -8.49 -20.17 4.63
C LYS A 416 -9.54 -19.10 4.41
N ARG A 417 -10.82 -19.49 4.42
CA ARG A 417 -11.95 -18.57 4.33
C ARG A 417 -13.10 -19.07 5.17
N HIS A 418 -13.63 -18.21 6.01
CA HIS A 418 -14.82 -18.45 6.83
C HIS A 418 -15.61 -17.14 6.89
N GLU A 419 -16.90 -17.18 6.58
CA GLU A 419 -17.75 -15.98 6.52
C GLU A 419 -17.08 -14.83 5.74
N ASN A 420 -16.92 -13.67 6.38
CA ASN A 420 -16.33 -12.44 5.84
C ASN A 420 -14.83 -12.29 6.15
N LEU A 421 -14.13 -13.34 6.59
CA LEU A 421 -12.67 -13.36 6.74
C LEU A 421 -12.03 -14.36 5.76
N ALA A 422 -11.07 -13.89 4.97
CA ALA A 422 -10.18 -14.73 4.18
C ALA A 422 -8.70 -14.46 4.53
N PHE A 423 -7.87 -15.49 4.52
CA PHE A 423 -6.42 -15.35 4.65
C PHE A 423 -5.74 -16.16 3.55
N TYR A 424 -4.89 -15.50 2.76
CA TYR A 424 -4.04 -16.07 1.74
C TYR A 424 -2.57 -16.03 2.16
N TRP A 425 -1.91 -17.18 2.08
CA TRP A 425 -0.47 -17.31 2.22
C TRP A 425 0.13 -17.50 0.83
N ILE A 426 0.92 -16.56 0.34
CA ILE A 426 1.48 -16.58 -1.01
C ILE A 426 2.91 -17.13 -0.97
N LEU A 427 3.11 -18.28 -1.62
CA LEU A 427 4.41 -18.96 -1.62
C LEU A 427 5.38 -18.25 -2.57
N ARG A 428 6.66 -18.20 -2.18
CA ARG A 428 7.75 -17.58 -2.96
C ARG A 428 7.56 -16.08 -3.27
N ALA A 429 6.73 -15.39 -2.49
CA ALA A 429 6.62 -13.93 -2.50
C ALA A 429 7.26 -13.36 -1.24
N GLY A 430 7.98 -12.25 -1.37
CA GLY A 430 8.31 -11.33 -0.28
C GLY A 430 7.20 -10.29 -0.08
N HIS A 431 7.59 -9.10 0.36
CA HIS A 431 6.69 -8.02 0.77
C HIS A 431 5.77 -7.53 -0.36
N MET A 432 6.33 -7.30 -1.55
CA MET A 432 5.59 -6.86 -2.74
C MET A 432 5.02 -8.06 -3.49
N VAL A 433 3.99 -8.69 -2.91
CA VAL A 433 3.35 -9.91 -3.44
C VAL A 433 3.02 -9.83 -4.93
N PRO A 434 2.41 -8.74 -5.46
CA PRO A 434 2.09 -8.67 -6.89
C PRO A 434 3.31 -8.59 -7.80
N SER A 435 4.43 -8.05 -7.31
CA SER A 435 5.70 -8.00 -8.03
C SER A 435 6.36 -9.37 -8.10
N ASP A 436 6.46 -10.06 -6.96
CA ASP A 436 7.15 -11.34 -6.86
C ASP A 436 6.34 -12.51 -7.44
N GLN A 437 5.01 -12.49 -7.29
CA GLN A 437 4.11 -13.59 -7.63
C GLN A 437 2.83 -13.08 -8.34
N GLY A 438 3.01 -12.30 -9.41
CA GLY A 438 1.92 -11.61 -10.10
C GLY A 438 0.74 -12.47 -10.59
N ASP A 439 0.98 -13.70 -11.05
CA ASP A 439 -0.10 -14.57 -11.53
C ASP A 439 -1.08 -14.96 -10.42
N ILE A 440 -0.55 -15.40 -9.27
CA ILE A 440 -1.37 -15.80 -8.13
C ILE A 440 -1.94 -14.59 -7.39
N ALA A 441 -1.24 -13.45 -7.38
CA ALA A 441 -1.75 -12.19 -6.83
C ALA A 441 -2.99 -11.70 -7.61
N LEU A 442 -2.93 -11.74 -8.93
CA LEU A 442 -4.05 -11.39 -9.81
C LEU A 442 -5.23 -12.37 -9.66
N LYS A 443 -4.95 -13.67 -9.56
CA LYS A 443 -5.98 -14.69 -9.28
C LYS A 443 -6.62 -14.48 -7.92
N MET A 444 -5.84 -14.18 -6.89
CA MET A 444 -6.34 -13.84 -5.55
C MET A 444 -7.27 -12.62 -5.63
N MET A 445 -6.86 -11.55 -6.32
CA MET A 445 -7.72 -10.36 -6.49
C MET A 445 -9.06 -10.73 -7.13
N ARG A 446 -9.07 -11.58 -8.16
CA ARG A 446 -10.31 -12.08 -8.77
C ARG A 446 -11.18 -12.90 -7.82
N LEU A 447 -10.58 -13.77 -7.01
CA LEU A 447 -11.30 -14.54 -5.99
C LEU A 447 -11.91 -13.63 -4.91
N VAL A 448 -11.16 -12.64 -4.43
CA VAL A 448 -11.61 -11.66 -3.42
C VAL A 448 -12.76 -10.81 -3.97
N THR A 449 -12.67 -10.43 -5.24
CA THR A 449 -13.69 -9.64 -5.95
C THR A 449 -14.78 -10.49 -6.61
N GLN A 450 -14.87 -11.78 -6.27
CA GLN A 450 -15.92 -12.71 -6.69
C GLN A 450 -16.06 -12.88 -8.22
N GLN A 451 -14.95 -12.85 -8.94
CA GLN A 451 -14.89 -13.03 -10.39
C GLN A 451 -14.58 -14.47 -10.82
N GLU A 452 -14.16 -15.32 -9.87
CA GLU A 452 -13.82 -16.73 -10.06
C GLU A 452 -14.43 -17.64 -8.98
#